data_AF-A0A6N4A2D4-F1
#
_entry.id   AF-A0A6N4A2D4-F1
#
_cell.length_a   1.000
_cell.length_b   1.000
_cell.length_c   1.000
_cell.angle_alpha   90.00
_cell.angle_beta   90.00
_cell.angle_gamma   90.00
#
_symmetry.space_group_name_H-M   'P 1'
#
loop_
_entity.id
_entity.type
_entity.pdbx_description
1 polymer ?
#
loop_
_entity_poly.entity_id
_entity_poly.type
_entity_poly.pdbx_seq_one_letter_code
_entity_poly.pdbx_strand_id
1 'polypeptide(L)' 'MEDSNKAEYFANKLCLAIGQSNLSISEIAKRSGLPTNIIINWQQEKVFPKLSSLVKLAKVFNKNVSWFINE' A
#
# COMPACT_ATOMS: atom_id res chain seq x y z
N MET A 1 13.43 14.99 -8.61
CA MET A 1 13.05 13.87 -9.50
C MET A 1 13.03 12.52 -8.76
N GLU A 2 13.31 12.48 -7.45
CA GLU A 2 13.54 11.21 -6.72
C GLU A 2 12.25 10.62 -6.10
N ASP A 3 11.28 11.45 -5.74
CA ASP A 3 10.03 11.00 -5.10
C ASP A 3 9.02 10.31 -6.04
N SER A 4 9.02 10.65 -7.33
CA SER A 4 8.12 10.03 -8.33
C SER A 4 8.37 8.53 -8.46
N ASN A 5 9.61 8.07 -8.27
CA ASN A 5 9.97 6.66 -8.41
C ASN A 5 9.52 5.83 -7.19
N LYS A 6 9.50 6.42 -5.99
CA LYS A 6 9.06 5.72 -4.76
C LYS A 6 7.54 5.50 -4.73
N ALA A 7 6.77 6.49 -5.15
CA ALA A 7 5.31 6.38 -5.22
C ALA A 7 4.86 5.34 -6.25
N GLU A 8 5.48 5.35 -7.44
CA GLU A 8 5.24 4.35 -8.48
C GLU A 8 5.58 2.94 -8.00
N TYR A 9 6.78 2.76 -7.41
CA TYR A 9 7.18 1.45 -6.88
C TYR A 9 6.21 0.94 -5.81
N PHE A 10 5.82 1.81 -4.87
CA PHE A 10 4.86 1.47 -3.83
C PHE A 10 3.50 1.08 -4.41
N ALA A 11 2.97 1.86 -5.35
CA ALA A 11 1.69 1.59 -6.00
C ALA A 11 1.70 0.23 -6.71
N ASN A 12 2.77 -0.07 -7.43
CA ASN A 12 2.98 -1.36 -8.08
C ASN A 12 3.01 -2.51 -7.07
N LYS A 13 3.79 -2.38 -5.98
CA LYS A 13 3.86 -3.39 -4.91
C LYS A 13 2.52 -3.58 -4.20
N LEU A 14 1.79 -2.51 -3.95
CA LEU A 14 0.46 -2.56 -3.37
C LEU A 14 -0.50 -3.30 -4.31
N CYS A 15 -0.51 -2.98 -5.60
CA CYS A 15 -1.36 -3.66 -6.58
C CYS A 15 -1.02 -5.16 -6.68
N LEU A 16 0.27 -5.51 -6.67
CA LEU A 16 0.73 -6.90 -6.62
C LEU A 16 0.28 -7.62 -5.35
N ALA A 17 0.43 -7.00 -4.17
CA ALA A 17 -0.01 -7.59 -2.91
C ALA A 17 -1.52 -7.80 -2.87
N ILE A 18 -2.30 -6.86 -3.42
CA ILE A 18 -3.75 -6.97 -3.54
C ILE A 18 -4.11 -8.11 -4.49
N GLY A 19 -3.52 -8.17 -5.68
CA GLY A 19 -3.80 -9.22 -6.67
C GLY A 19 -3.37 -10.63 -6.24
N GLN A 20 -2.34 -10.73 -5.40
CA GLN A 20 -1.93 -12.00 -4.78
C GLN A 20 -2.76 -12.37 -3.55
N SER A 21 -3.48 -11.40 -2.98
CA SER A 21 -4.39 -11.63 -1.86
C SER A 21 -5.80 -11.94 -2.37
N ASN A 22 -6.55 -12.76 -1.64
CA ASN A 22 -7.97 -12.96 -1.91
C ASN A 22 -8.84 -11.89 -1.21
N LEU A 23 -8.28 -10.67 -1.01
CA LEU A 23 -8.89 -9.60 -0.24
C LEU A 23 -9.33 -8.45 -1.15
N SER A 24 -10.59 -8.04 -1.02
CA SER A 24 -11.10 -6.82 -1.65
C SER A 24 -10.54 -5.57 -0.97
N ILE A 25 -10.51 -4.43 -1.66
CA ILE A 25 -10.03 -3.16 -1.08
C ILE A 25 -10.80 -2.79 0.19
N SER A 26 -12.12 -3.01 0.23
CA SER A 26 -12.93 -2.78 1.43
C SER A 26 -12.52 -3.66 2.61
N GLU A 27 -12.08 -4.89 2.35
CA GLU A 27 -11.62 -5.81 3.39
C GLU A 27 -10.22 -5.39 3.89
N ILE A 28 -9.34 -4.98 2.99
CA ILE A 28 -8.03 -4.43 3.34
C ILE A 28 -8.19 -3.15 4.18
N ALA A 29 -9.09 -2.25 3.78
CA ALA A 29 -9.45 -1.05 4.52
C ALA A 29 -9.92 -1.38 5.95
N LYS A 30 -10.84 -2.34 6.07
CA LYS A 30 -11.36 -2.82 7.36
C LYS A 30 -10.27 -3.42 8.24
N ARG A 31 -9.41 -4.28 7.70
CA ARG A 31 -8.33 -4.95 8.44
C ARG A 31 -7.19 -4.01 8.85
N SER A 32 -6.85 -3.06 7.98
CA SER A 32 -5.79 -2.08 8.26
C SER A 32 -6.28 -0.88 9.09
N GLY A 33 -7.58 -0.68 9.20
CA GLY A 33 -8.16 0.54 9.78
C GLY A 33 -7.79 1.78 8.98
N LEU A 34 -7.70 1.64 7.65
CA LEU A 34 -7.42 2.71 6.71
C LEU A 34 -8.66 2.97 5.84
N PRO A 35 -8.96 4.22 5.48
CA PRO A 35 -10.11 4.51 4.64
C PRO A 35 -9.89 4.01 3.21
N THR A 36 -10.87 3.35 2.61
CA THR A 36 -10.80 2.81 1.23
C THR A 36 -10.24 3.82 0.22
N ASN A 37 -10.64 5.10 0.35
CA ASN A 37 -10.19 6.17 -0.53
C ASN A 37 -8.66 6.41 -0.48
N ILE A 38 -8.01 6.21 0.67
CA ILE A 38 -6.55 6.37 0.76
C ILE A 38 -5.84 5.26 -0.02
N ILE A 39 -6.39 4.04 0.00
CA ILE A 39 -5.83 2.89 -0.72
C ILE A 39 -5.96 3.10 -2.22
N ILE A 40 -7.09 3.64 -2.70
CA ILE A 40 -7.28 4.00 -4.11
C ILE A 40 -6.31 5.12 -4.52
N ASN A 41 -6.14 6.15 -3.69
CA ASN A 41 -5.19 7.24 -3.98
C ASN A 41 -3.75 6.75 -4.07
N TRP A 42 -3.39 5.73 -3.29
CA TRP A 42 -2.10 5.07 -3.37
C TRP A 42 -1.90 4.27 -4.65
N GLN A 43 -2.93 3.56 -5.12
CA GLN A 43 -2.87 2.87 -6.42
C GLN A 43 -2.76 3.84 -7.60
N GLN A 44 -3.29 5.06 -7.46
CA GLN A 44 -3.22 6.12 -8.46
C GLN A 44 -1.97 7.01 -8.32
N GLU A 45 -1.03 6.64 -7.44
CA GLU A 45 0.23 7.37 -7.22
C GLU A 45 0.05 8.83 -6.79
N LYS A 46 -1.16 9.22 -6.36
CA LYS A 46 -1.49 10.60 -5.99
C LYS A 46 -0.85 11.01 -4.67
N VAL A 47 -0.64 10.06 -3.77
CA VAL A 47 -0.14 10.30 -2.41
C VAL A 47 0.75 9.12 -2.02
N PHE A 48 1.87 9.42 -1.35
CA PHE A 48 2.69 8.39 -0.73
C PHE A 48 2.20 8.08 0.70
N PRO A 49 2.10 6.82 1.13
CA PRO A 49 1.71 6.48 2.49
C PRO A 49 2.74 6.95 3.51
N LYS A 50 2.26 7.38 4.68
CA LYS A 50 3.14 7.57 5.85
C LYS A 50 3.60 6.21 6.40
N LEU A 51 4.72 6.19 7.12
CA LEU A 51 5.25 4.97 7.74
C LEU A 51 4.19 4.21 8.58
N SER A 52 3.37 4.92 9.36
CA SER A 52 2.30 4.32 10.15
C SER A 52 1.28 3.56 9.29
N SER A 53 0.98 4.07 8.10
CA SER A 53 0.08 3.44 7.13
C SER A 53 0.73 2.24 6.45
N LEU A 54 2.02 2.34 6.11
CA LEU A 54 2.81 1.23 5.57
C LEU A 54 2.86 0.07 6.56
N VAL A 55 3.11 0.32 7.85
CA VAL A 55 3.10 -0.71 8.90
C VAL A 55 1.76 -1.42 8.98
N LYS A 56 0.65 -0.69 8.82
CA LYS A 56 -0.70 -1.28 8.82
C LYS A 56 -0.91 -2.20 7.61
N LEU A 57 -0.54 -1.77 6.41
CA LEU A 57 -0.63 -2.61 5.21
C LEU A 57 0.28 -3.84 5.30
N ALA A 58 1.52 -3.64 5.76
CA ALA A 58 2.48 -4.71 6.00
C ALA A 58 1.91 -5.81 6.90
N LYS A 59 1.21 -5.43 7.98
CA LYS A 59 0.48 -6.38 8.85
C LYS A 59 -0.65 -7.12 8.12
N VAL A 60 -1.45 -6.43 7.30
CA VAL A 60 -2.56 -7.06 6.56
C VAL A 60 -2.07 -8.09 5.55
N PHE A 61 -0.99 -7.79 4.84
CA PHE A 61 -0.42 -8.66 3.81
C PHE A 61 0.65 -9.63 4.35
N ASN A 62 0.93 -9.58 5.65
CA ASN A 62 2.02 -10.33 6.30
C ASN A 62 3.36 -10.15 5.56
N LYS A 63 3.71 -8.90 5.24
CA LYS A 63 4.96 -8.49 4.58
C LYS A 63 5.75 -7.54 5.47
N ASN A 64 7.02 -7.33 5.15
CA ASN A 64 7.80 -6.26 5.77
C ASN A 64 7.48 -4.90 5.11
N VAL A 65 7.67 -3.80 5.85
CA VAL A 65 7.54 -2.45 5.29
C VAL A 65 8.54 -2.21 4.16
N SER A 66 9.77 -2.72 4.26
CA SER A 66 10.80 -2.59 3.22
C SER A 66 10.37 -3.17 1.87
N TRP A 67 9.53 -4.21 1.89
CA TRP A 67 8.99 -4.82 0.68
C TRP A 67 8.19 -3.83 -0.18
N PHE A 68 7.57 -2.84 0.46
CA PHE A 68 6.75 -1.82 -0.19
C PHE A 68 7.55 -0.61 -0.68
N ILE A 69 8.79 -0.39 -0.21
CA ILE A 69 9.53 0.87 -0.43
C ILE A 69 10.94 0.72 -1.03
N ASN A 70 11.39 -0.51 -1.33
CA ASN A 70 12.72 -0.78 -1.92
C ASN A 70 13.89 -0.14 -1.14
N GLU A 71 13.84 -0.23 0.19
CA GLU A 71 14.92 0.16 1.10
C GLU A 71 15.55 -1.05 1.79
#